data_AF-A0A661WFW8-F1
#
_entry.id   AF-A0A661WFW8-F1
#
_cell.length_a   1.000
_cell.length_b   1.000
_cell.length_c   1.000
_cell.angle_alpha   90.00
_cell.angle_beta   90.00
_cell.angle_gamma   90.00
#
_symmetry.space_group_name_H-M   'P 1'
#
loop_
_entity.id
_entity.type
_entity.pdbx_description
1 polymer ?
#
loop_
_entity_poly.entity_id
_entity_poly.type
_entity_poly.pdbx_seq_one_letter_code
_entity_poly.pdbx_strand_id
1 'polypeptide(L)'
;KAIRLTNNAASDHSPAWEPGGRRIAFVSTRGGDSDIYLADLDNAGSSRFQNISKTPNAIEAHPLWSRDGSKLVWASNAFGDRPSGIYLWETENANIPASWIGEGDWAAWNARGDSLLTMLENAEGDYLTAYSLEGNLLLQSWRLSGTLSGILWLPNPLPKDLPENYQKSAALTPVPLWEVATKAPDTLSVRENLVSLEDVQAPYPQIHDAVDESFLALREATADSTGWDALANLENAFIPITSALDPGMGNDWLYTGRAFSLNPLFSSAGWMVVVRHEIGQQTYWKLYLHTLAQDGSQGIPLHEPIWDLNARYNLNPANYEKGGKFAPVPAGYWVDFTALAQNFGWQRLPALSNWRNFYHGTRFTEFVRKDNLNWYEAMLELYPPEILITPTPVLPPSATPSPTPRPSSTPYPTRTPYTPIPTATPISIFDVSTSTPSQ
;
A
#
# COMPACT_ATOMS: atom_id res chain seq x y z
N LYS A 1 33.54 -18.65 -16.53
CA LYS A 1 33.75 -17.95 -15.25
C LYS A 1 32.64 -16.90 -15.12
N ALA A 2 31.83 -16.94 -14.07
CA ALA A 2 30.83 -15.89 -13.85
C ALA A 2 31.53 -14.59 -13.41
N ILE A 3 31.02 -13.45 -13.88
CA ILE A 3 31.49 -12.12 -13.48
C ILE A 3 30.39 -11.48 -12.67
N ARG A 4 30.70 -11.08 -11.43
CA ARG A 4 29.78 -10.30 -10.59
C ARG A 4 29.69 -8.89 -11.16
N LEU A 5 28.49 -8.46 -11.56
CA LEU A 5 28.28 -7.15 -12.17
C LEU A 5 28.16 -6.04 -11.12
N THR A 6 27.35 -6.25 -10.08
CA THR A 6 27.09 -5.27 -9.01
C THR A 6 27.59 -5.77 -7.67
N ASN A 7 28.01 -4.86 -6.79
CA ASN A 7 28.54 -5.15 -5.46
C ASN A 7 28.06 -4.19 -4.37
N ASN A 8 26.97 -3.46 -4.61
CA ASN A 8 26.36 -2.59 -3.63
C ASN A 8 25.70 -3.43 -2.51
N ALA A 9 25.54 -2.84 -1.33
CA ALA A 9 24.78 -3.44 -0.22
C ALA A 9 23.26 -3.31 -0.41
N ALA A 10 22.82 -2.38 -1.25
CA ALA A 10 21.43 -2.26 -1.68
C ALA A 10 20.97 -3.50 -2.46
N SER A 11 19.66 -3.70 -2.53
CA SER A 11 19.05 -4.75 -3.34
C SER A 11 19.15 -4.38 -4.81
N ASP A 12 19.78 -5.25 -5.62
CA ASP A 12 19.82 -5.17 -7.08
C ASP A 12 19.13 -6.43 -7.65
N HIS A 13 18.03 -6.28 -8.38
CA HIS A 13 17.21 -7.42 -8.83
C HIS A 13 16.45 -7.11 -10.14
N SER A 14 15.62 -8.06 -10.59
CA SER A 14 14.78 -7.97 -11.79
C SER A 14 15.52 -7.45 -13.04
N PRO A 15 16.62 -8.11 -13.47
CA PRO A 15 17.38 -7.65 -14.63
C PRO A 15 16.61 -7.90 -15.93
N ALA A 16 16.65 -6.93 -16.83
CA ALA A 16 16.14 -6.98 -18.19
C ALA A 16 17.23 -6.58 -19.17
N TRP A 17 17.59 -7.52 -20.04
CA TRP A 17 18.61 -7.32 -21.06
C TRP A 17 18.07 -6.49 -22.22
N GLU A 18 18.85 -5.50 -22.64
CA GLU A 18 18.62 -4.84 -23.92
C GLU A 18 18.81 -5.84 -25.08
N PRO A 19 17.96 -5.80 -26.12
CA PRO A 19 18.22 -6.51 -27.36
C PRO A 19 19.58 -6.10 -27.96
N GLY A 20 20.53 -7.02 -27.98
CA GLY A 20 21.92 -6.75 -28.39
C GLY A 20 22.94 -6.91 -27.26
N GLY A 21 22.49 -6.97 -26.01
CA GLY A 21 23.30 -7.45 -24.88
C GLY A 21 24.36 -6.48 -24.38
N ARG A 22 24.33 -5.20 -24.77
CA ARG A 22 25.28 -4.18 -24.29
C ARG A 22 24.81 -3.46 -23.03
N ARG A 23 23.50 -3.43 -22.78
CA ARG A 23 22.93 -2.81 -21.59
C ARG A 23 22.00 -3.75 -20.83
N ILE A 24 21.91 -3.53 -19.51
CA ILE A 24 20.98 -4.24 -18.61
C ILE A 24 20.22 -3.20 -17.80
N ALA A 25 18.90 -3.18 -17.93
CA ALA A 25 18.03 -2.47 -16.99
C ALA A 25 17.80 -3.35 -15.76
N PHE A 26 17.77 -2.80 -14.57
CA PHE A 26 17.53 -3.55 -13.34
C PHE A 26 16.96 -2.63 -12.26
N VAL A 27 16.28 -3.21 -11.28
CA VAL A 27 15.77 -2.48 -10.13
C VAL A 27 16.86 -2.40 -9.08
N SER A 28 17.05 -1.22 -8.47
CA SER A 28 18.04 -1.05 -7.42
C SER A 28 17.56 -0.10 -6.33
N THR A 29 17.74 -0.50 -5.06
CA THR A 29 17.33 0.32 -3.88
C THR A 29 18.41 1.28 -3.37
N ARG A 30 19.50 1.48 -4.14
CA ARG A 30 20.63 2.32 -3.70
C ARG A 30 20.26 3.80 -3.47
N GLY A 31 19.13 4.25 -4.00
CA GLY A 31 18.58 5.61 -3.82
C GLY A 31 17.78 5.79 -2.53
N GLY A 32 17.45 4.70 -1.84
CA GLY A 32 16.58 4.67 -0.65
C GLY A 32 15.21 4.05 -0.93
N ASP A 33 14.67 4.29 -2.13
CA ASP A 33 13.52 3.60 -2.73
C ASP A 33 13.96 2.79 -3.97
N SER A 34 13.03 2.02 -4.55
CA SER A 34 13.32 1.20 -5.74
C SER A 34 13.29 2.07 -6.99
N ASP A 35 14.46 2.22 -7.62
CA ASP A 35 14.59 2.90 -8.91
C ASP A 35 14.97 1.92 -10.03
N ILE A 36 14.66 2.29 -11.28
CA ILE A 36 15.24 1.65 -12.47
C ILE A 36 16.63 2.21 -12.78
N TYR A 37 17.60 1.31 -12.84
CA TYR A 37 18.96 1.60 -13.22
C TYR A 37 19.36 0.91 -14.51
N LEU A 38 20.22 1.57 -15.27
CA LEU A 38 20.84 1.05 -16.48
C LEU A 38 22.31 0.75 -16.22
N ALA A 39 22.74 -0.47 -16.52
CA ALA A 39 24.15 -0.87 -16.56
C ALA A 39 24.62 -0.89 -18.01
N ASP A 40 25.64 -0.09 -18.34
CA ASP A 40 26.35 -0.15 -19.61
C ASP A 40 27.56 -1.09 -19.48
N LEU A 41 27.54 -2.21 -20.22
CA LEU A 41 28.57 -3.24 -20.14
C LEU A 41 29.85 -2.88 -20.91
N ASP A 42 29.78 -1.91 -21.84
CA ASP A 42 30.96 -1.39 -22.52
C ASP A 42 31.80 -0.49 -21.60
N ASN A 43 31.21 0.00 -20.51
CA ASN A 43 31.86 0.83 -19.52
C ASN A 43 32.26 0.02 -18.28
N ALA A 44 33.53 0.07 -17.89
CA ALA A 44 34.04 -0.61 -16.69
C ALA A 44 34.18 0.29 -15.45
N GLY A 45 33.89 1.59 -15.58
CA GLY A 45 34.09 2.60 -14.53
C GLY A 45 32.84 2.93 -13.72
N SER A 46 32.94 3.99 -12.92
CA SER A 46 31.86 4.48 -12.05
C SER A 46 30.62 4.96 -12.82
N SER A 47 30.78 5.40 -14.07
CA SER A 47 29.67 5.77 -14.96
C SER A 47 28.94 4.58 -15.60
N ARG A 48 29.31 3.34 -15.25
CA ARG A 48 28.62 2.11 -15.68
C ARG A 48 27.13 2.13 -15.32
N PHE A 49 26.78 2.65 -14.14
CA PHE A 49 25.42 2.55 -13.62
C PHE A 49 24.75 3.91 -13.54
N GLN A 50 23.62 4.06 -14.23
CA GLN A 50 22.84 5.30 -14.27
C GLN A 50 21.42 5.07 -13.75
N ASN A 51 20.95 5.90 -12.82
CA ASN A 51 19.53 5.97 -12.47
C ASN A 51 18.80 6.64 -13.64
N ILE A 52 17.86 5.94 -14.27
CA ILE A 52 17.11 6.48 -15.42
C ILE A 52 15.71 6.95 -15.06
N SER A 53 15.11 6.42 -14.01
CA SER A 53 13.76 6.80 -13.59
C SER A 53 13.74 8.04 -12.69
N LYS A 54 14.64 8.08 -11.69
CA LYS A 54 14.86 9.18 -10.74
C LYS A 54 13.55 9.67 -10.11
N THR A 55 12.68 8.75 -9.68
CA THR A 55 11.36 9.10 -9.15
C THR A 55 11.38 9.09 -7.62
N PRO A 56 11.20 10.24 -6.96
CA PRO A 56 11.16 10.26 -5.51
C PRO A 56 9.84 9.69 -4.99
N ASN A 57 9.91 8.88 -3.93
CA ASN A 57 8.75 8.27 -3.28
C ASN A 57 7.93 7.41 -4.26
N ALA A 58 8.61 6.51 -4.96
CA ALA A 58 7.97 5.45 -5.73
C ALA A 58 8.72 4.13 -5.54
N ILE A 59 8.01 3.01 -5.70
CA ILE A 59 8.63 1.70 -5.87
C ILE A 59 8.49 1.32 -7.33
N GLU A 60 9.61 1.17 -8.03
CA GLU A 60 9.62 0.79 -9.44
C GLU A 60 10.02 -0.68 -9.61
N ALA A 61 9.37 -1.34 -10.56
CA ALA A 61 9.46 -2.77 -10.76
C ALA A 61 9.36 -3.16 -12.23
N HIS A 62 9.71 -4.41 -12.51
CA HIS A 62 9.45 -5.09 -13.80
C HIS A 62 9.93 -4.32 -15.04
N PRO A 63 11.21 -3.91 -15.12
CA PRO A 63 11.73 -3.28 -16.34
C PRO A 63 11.65 -4.26 -17.52
N LEU A 64 11.26 -3.77 -18.70
CA LEU A 64 11.13 -4.58 -19.91
C LEU A 64 11.48 -3.79 -21.18
N TRP A 65 12.48 -4.26 -21.91
CA TRP A 65 12.89 -3.67 -23.18
C TRP A 65 11.92 -4.02 -24.32
N SER A 66 11.69 -3.05 -25.21
CA SER A 66 11.12 -3.32 -26.53
C SER A 66 12.07 -4.19 -27.34
N ARG A 67 11.56 -4.96 -28.30
CA ARG A 67 12.34 -5.94 -29.08
C ARG A 67 13.49 -5.31 -29.89
N ASP A 68 13.34 -4.06 -30.27
CA ASP A 68 14.33 -3.28 -31.04
C ASP A 68 15.32 -2.51 -30.15
N GLY A 69 15.13 -2.51 -28.82
CA GLY A 69 15.97 -1.78 -27.86
C GLY A 69 15.76 -0.25 -27.86
N SER A 70 14.81 0.26 -28.63
CA SER A 70 14.56 1.71 -28.72
C SER A 70 13.81 2.24 -27.49
N LYS A 71 13.07 1.37 -26.78
CA LYS A 71 12.25 1.74 -25.62
C LYS A 71 12.42 0.77 -24.45
N LEU A 72 12.21 1.29 -23.25
CA LEU A 72 12.15 0.54 -22.01
C LEU A 72 10.87 0.94 -21.27
N VAL A 73 10.14 -0.05 -20.75
CA VAL A 73 9.02 0.20 -19.84
C VAL A 73 9.31 -0.35 -18.47
N TRP A 74 8.64 0.18 -17.46
CA TRP A 74 8.60 -0.36 -16.11
C TRP A 74 7.28 0.00 -15.43
N ALA A 75 6.97 -0.74 -14.37
CA ALA A 75 5.89 -0.41 -13.46
C ALA A 75 6.38 0.52 -12.36
N SER A 76 5.53 1.43 -11.91
CA SER A 76 5.80 2.34 -10.79
C SER A 76 4.61 2.37 -9.85
N ASN A 77 4.85 2.11 -8.57
CA ASN A 77 3.91 2.37 -7.49
C ASN A 77 4.31 3.69 -6.81
N ALA A 78 3.62 4.78 -7.15
CA ALA A 78 3.97 6.12 -6.72
C ALA A 78 3.15 6.57 -5.50
N PHE A 79 3.79 7.23 -4.53
CA PHE A 79 3.19 7.59 -3.23
C PHE A 79 2.79 9.07 -3.10
N GLY A 80 2.60 9.78 -4.22
CA GLY A 80 2.38 11.23 -4.28
C GLY A 80 1.68 11.68 -5.56
N ASP A 81 2.07 12.84 -6.10
CA ASP A 81 1.37 13.47 -7.23
C ASP A 81 1.53 12.74 -8.57
N ARG A 82 2.44 11.76 -8.65
CA ARG A 82 2.62 10.95 -9.85
C ARG A 82 1.65 9.77 -9.84
N PRO A 83 1.02 9.45 -10.98
CA PRO A 83 0.17 8.27 -11.07
C PRO A 83 1.00 6.98 -11.01
N SER A 84 0.50 5.99 -10.27
CA SER A 84 1.01 4.62 -10.37
C SER A 84 0.67 4.03 -11.75
N GLY A 85 1.52 3.15 -12.27
CA GLY A 85 1.28 2.46 -13.53
C GLY A 85 2.53 2.21 -14.35
N ILE A 86 2.34 2.05 -15.66
CA ILE A 86 3.39 1.80 -16.62
C ILE A 86 4.01 3.11 -17.10
N TYR A 87 5.33 3.18 -17.04
CA TYR A 87 6.13 4.27 -17.57
C TYR A 87 6.92 3.81 -18.78
N LEU A 88 7.03 4.67 -19.79
CA LEU A 88 7.76 4.44 -21.03
C LEU A 88 8.93 5.43 -21.14
N TRP A 89 10.12 4.90 -21.38
CA TRP A 89 11.34 5.67 -21.62
C TRP A 89 11.94 5.34 -22.97
N GLU A 90 12.44 6.35 -23.67
CA GLU A 90 13.06 6.21 -24.99
C GLU A 90 14.58 6.36 -24.93
N THR A 91 15.29 5.41 -25.54
CA THR A 91 16.76 5.41 -25.57
C THR A 91 17.33 6.62 -26.31
N GLU A 92 16.75 6.99 -27.46
CA GLU A 92 17.27 8.08 -28.31
C GLU A 92 17.22 9.44 -27.60
N ASN A 93 16.22 9.60 -26.72
CA ASN A 93 15.96 10.81 -25.97
C ASN A 93 16.24 10.62 -24.48
N ALA A 94 17.38 10.01 -24.13
CA ALA A 94 17.72 9.60 -22.77
C ALA A 94 17.63 10.69 -21.67
N ASN A 95 17.66 11.97 -22.05
CA ASN A 95 17.51 13.11 -21.14
C ASN A 95 16.05 13.47 -20.81
N ILE A 96 15.09 12.94 -21.56
CA ILE A 96 13.66 13.16 -21.34
C ILE A 96 13.17 12.13 -20.30
N PRO A 97 12.50 12.57 -19.22
CA PRO A 97 11.88 11.66 -18.26
C PRO A 97 10.86 10.74 -18.91
N ALA A 98 10.66 9.56 -18.33
CA ALA A 98 9.66 8.63 -18.81
C ALA A 98 8.22 9.20 -18.73
N SER A 99 7.40 8.86 -19.72
CA SER A 99 5.99 9.24 -19.77
C SER A 99 5.11 8.12 -19.22
N TRP A 100 4.09 8.48 -18.45
CA TRP A 100 3.07 7.53 -17.98
C TRP A 100 2.15 7.11 -19.14
N ILE A 101 1.91 5.81 -19.26
CA ILE A 101 1.08 5.21 -20.31
C ILE A 101 -0.32 4.87 -19.79
N GLY A 102 -0.40 4.30 -18.59
CA GLY A 102 -1.65 3.77 -18.05
C GLY A 102 -1.41 3.09 -16.72
N GLU A 103 -2.48 2.83 -15.98
CA GLU A 103 -2.41 2.01 -14.77
C GLU A 103 -1.91 0.59 -15.12
N GLY A 104 -1.18 -0.03 -14.21
CA GLY A 104 -0.73 -1.41 -14.37
C GLY A 104 0.61 -1.71 -13.73
N ASP A 105 0.96 -2.99 -13.75
CA ASP A 105 2.21 -3.53 -13.22
C ASP A 105 2.95 -4.37 -14.27
N TRP A 106 3.11 -5.70 -14.13
CA TRP A 106 3.79 -6.52 -15.14
C TRP A 106 3.30 -6.19 -16.56
N ALA A 107 4.23 -5.82 -17.44
CA ALA A 107 3.95 -5.44 -18.82
C ALA A 107 4.52 -6.47 -19.80
N ALA A 108 3.94 -6.54 -20.99
CA ALA A 108 4.46 -7.31 -22.12
C ALA A 108 4.21 -6.57 -23.44
N TRP A 109 5.28 -6.40 -24.22
CA TRP A 109 5.22 -5.83 -25.56
C TRP A 109 4.52 -6.77 -26.53
N ASN A 110 3.64 -6.24 -27.38
CA ASN A 110 3.17 -7.02 -28.51
C ASN A 110 4.31 -7.29 -29.53
N ALA A 111 4.05 -8.15 -30.51
CA ALA A 111 5.06 -8.53 -31.50
C ALA A 111 5.62 -7.37 -32.34
N ARG A 112 4.85 -6.28 -32.51
CA ARG A 112 5.23 -5.10 -33.29
C ARG A 112 5.98 -4.04 -32.46
N GLY A 113 5.90 -4.10 -31.13
CA GLY A 113 6.44 -3.07 -30.24
C GLY A 113 5.62 -1.78 -30.20
N ASP A 114 4.36 -1.79 -30.64
CA ASP A 114 3.49 -0.60 -30.70
C ASP A 114 2.35 -0.60 -29.67
N SER A 115 2.25 -1.63 -28.83
CA SER A 115 1.30 -1.69 -27.73
C SER A 115 1.81 -2.55 -26.58
N LEU A 116 1.22 -2.34 -25.40
CA LEU A 116 1.55 -3.03 -24.16
C LEU A 116 0.33 -3.74 -23.61
N LEU A 117 0.47 -5.03 -23.30
CA LEU A 117 -0.42 -5.75 -22.40
C LEU A 117 0.10 -5.55 -20.97
N THR A 118 -0.76 -5.30 -20.01
CA THR A 118 -0.36 -5.14 -18.60
C THR A 118 -1.37 -5.73 -17.63
N MET A 119 -0.89 -6.10 -16.45
CA MET A 119 -1.71 -6.49 -15.31
C MET A 119 -2.20 -5.26 -14.54
N LEU A 120 -3.47 -5.23 -14.14
CA LEU A 120 -3.98 -4.32 -13.12
C LEU A 120 -4.19 -5.10 -11.82
N GLU A 121 -3.51 -4.69 -10.75
CA GLU A 121 -3.76 -5.19 -9.38
C GLU A 121 -4.88 -4.36 -8.76
N ASN A 122 -5.93 -5.02 -8.27
CA ASN A 122 -6.97 -4.41 -7.45
C ASN A 122 -7.16 -5.21 -6.15
N ALA A 123 -7.81 -4.62 -5.15
CA ALA A 123 -8.06 -5.29 -3.85
C ALA A 123 -8.87 -6.60 -3.97
N GLU A 124 -9.64 -6.77 -5.06
CA GLU A 124 -10.51 -7.92 -5.30
C GLU A 124 -9.89 -8.97 -6.24
N GLY A 125 -8.69 -8.72 -6.77
CA GLY A 125 -7.99 -9.61 -7.67
C GLY A 125 -7.33 -8.91 -8.86
N ASP A 126 -6.75 -9.73 -9.73
CA ASP A 126 -5.94 -9.26 -10.85
C ASP A 126 -6.74 -9.23 -12.15
N TYR A 127 -6.43 -8.24 -12.97
CA TYR A 127 -7.07 -8.03 -14.28
C TYR A 127 -6.01 -7.86 -15.36
N LEU A 128 -6.39 -8.15 -16.60
CA LEU A 128 -5.55 -7.93 -17.77
C LEU A 128 -6.12 -6.78 -18.61
N THR A 129 -5.26 -5.87 -19.06
CA THR A 129 -5.63 -4.74 -19.93
C THR A 129 -4.54 -4.49 -20.97
N ALA A 130 -4.78 -3.61 -21.94
CA ALA A 130 -3.78 -3.22 -22.92
C ALA A 130 -3.89 -1.74 -23.31
N TYR A 131 -2.75 -1.13 -23.60
CA TYR A 131 -2.63 0.28 -23.97
C TYR A 131 -1.81 0.48 -25.25
N SER A 132 -2.10 1.53 -26.01
CA SER A 132 -1.19 2.10 -27.00
C SER A 132 -0.06 2.87 -26.30
N LEU A 133 0.99 3.26 -27.03
CA LEU A 133 2.12 4.01 -26.45
C LEU A 133 1.77 5.47 -26.12
N GLU A 134 0.61 5.95 -26.57
CA GLU A 134 0.04 7.25 -26.20
C GLU A 134 -0.93 7.13 -25.01
N GLY A 135 -1.09 5.93 -24.44
CA GLY A 135 -1.96 5.67 -23.29
C GLY A 135 -3.43 5.44 -23.63
N ASN A 136 -3.76 5.18 -24.90
CA ASN A 136 -5.14 4.84 -25.27
C ASN A 136 -5.45 3.39 -24.86
N LEU A 137 -6.59 3.17 -24.21
CA LEU A 137 -7.06 1.83 -23.84
C LEU A 137 -7.41 1.03 -25.11
N LEU A 138 -6.76 -0.12 -25.30
CA LEU A 138 -6.96 -1.03 -26.42
C LEU A 138 -7.78 -2.28 -26.05
N LEU A 139 -7.70 -2.70 -24.79
CA LEU A 139 -8.42 -3.86 -24.26
C LEU A 139 -9.09 -3.44 -22.95
N GLN A 140 -10.41 -3.64 -22.84
CA GLN A 140 -11.12 -3.45 -21.59
C GLN A 140 -10.64 -4.48 -20.55
N SER A 141 -10.55 -4.08 -19.28
CA SER A 141 -10.04 -4.93 -18.21
C SER A 141 -10.78 -6.26 -18.13
N TRP A 142 -10.01 -7.35 -18.14
CA TRP A 142 -10.51 -8.71 -18.04
C TRP A 142 -10.04 -9.36 -16.74
N ARG A 143 -10.99 -9.71 -15.86
CA ARG A 143 -10.69 -10.33 -14.56
C ARG A 143 -10.10 -11.73 -14.74
N LEU A 144 -8.98 -11.97 -14.05
CA LEU A 144 -8.36 -13.29 -13.96
C LEU A 144 -8.96 -14.09 -12.80
N SER A 145 -8.93 -15.42 -12.92
CA SER A 145 -9.44 -16.33 -11.88
C SER A 145 -8.47 -16.54 -10.72
N GLY A 146 -7.23 -16.05 -10.83
CA GLY A 146 -6.19 -16.18 -9.81
C GLY A 146 -5.21 -15.01 -9.86
N THR A 147 -4.22 -15.07 -8.98
CA THR A 147 -3.13 -14.08 -8.92
C THR A 147 -2.13 -14.32 -10.05
N LEU A 148 -1.56 -13.25 -10.56
CA LEU A 148 -0.60 -13.28 -11.65
C LEU A 148 0.77 -12.86 -11.12
N SER A 149 1.80 -13.66 -11.44
CA SER A 149 3.18 -13.43 -10.98
C SER A 149 4.12 -13.04 -12.13
N GLY A 150 3.57 -12.72 -13.31
CA GLY A 150 4.34 -12.34 -14.49
C GLY A 150 3.59 -12.55 -15.81
N ILE A 151 4.00 -11.80 -16.84
CA ILE A 151 3.46 -11.90 -18.20
C ILE A 151 4.62 -11.91 -19.20
N LEU A 152 4.51 -12.74 -20.24
CA LEU A 152 5.43 -12.73 -21.37
C LEU A 152 4.64 -12.79 -22.68
N TRP A 153 5.04 -11.96 -23.65
CA TRP A 153 4.55 -12.07 -25.01
C TRP A 153 5.46 -12.98 -25.83
N LEU A 154 4.93 -14.10 -26.29
CA LEU A 154 5.70 -15.04 -27.11
C LEU A 154 5.79 -14.54 -28.56
N PRO A 155 6.96 -14.68 -29.22
CA PRO A 155 7.13 -14.27 -30.60
C PRO A 155 6.38 -15.17 -31.59
N ASN A 156 6.11 -16.42 -31.18
CA ASN A 156 5.43 -17.43 -31.95
C ASN A 156 4.17 -17.88 -31.20
N PRO A 157 3.10 -18.25 -31.92
CA PRO A 157 1.95 -18.88 -31.29
C PRO A 157 2.38 -20.16 -30.55
N LEU A 158 1.71 -20.45 -29.43
CA LEU A 158 1.87 -21.74 -28.76
C LEU A 158 1.51 -22.88 -29.75
N PRO A 159 2.19 -24.02 -29.66
CA PRO A 159 1.82 -25.19 -30.44
C PRO A 159 0.36 -25.57 -30.15
N LYS A 160 -0.35 -26.07 -31.16
CA LYS A 160 -1.75 -26.47 -31.04
C LYS A 160 -1.98 -27.45 -29.89
N ASP A 161 -1.04 -28.37 -29.72
CA ASP A 161 -0.99 -29.30 -28.60
C ASP A 161 0.14 -28.88 -27.67
N LEU A 162 -0.20 -28.60 -26.40
CA LEU A 162 0.81 -28.34 -25.38
C LEU A 162 1.67 -29.61 -25.18
N PRO A 163 2.94 -29.49 -24.77
CA PRO A 163 3.75 -30.65 -24.41
C PRO A 163 3.06 -31.57 -23.39
N GLU A 164 3.30 -32.88 -23.48
CA GLU A 164 2.56 -33.92 -22.72
C GLU A 164 2.53 -33.68 -21.20
N ASN A 165 3.60 -33.12 -20.63
CA ASN A 165 3.66 -32.76 -19.21
C ASN A 165 2.62 -31.68 -18.83
N TYR A 166 2.40 -30.68 -19.68
CA TYR A 166 1.36 -29.68 -19.45
C TYR A 166 -0.03 -30.27 -19.63
N GLN A 167 -0.23 -31.18 -20.59
CA GLN A 167 -1.51 -31.88 -20.76
C GLN A 167 -1.84 -32.74 -19.54
N LYS A 168 -0.87 -33.49 -19.02
CA LYS A 168 -1.00 -34.27 -17.78
C LYS A 168 -1.33 -33.38 -16.59
N SER A 169 -0.66 -32.24 -16.47
CA SER A 169 -0.94 -31.27 -15.41
C SER A 169 -2.34 -30.65 -15.56
N ALA A 170 -2.77 -30.34 -16.78
CA ALA A 170 -4.09 -29.78 -17.05
C ALA A 170 -5.23 -30.78 -16.82
N ALA A 171 -4.96 -32.08 -16.89
CA ALA A 171 -5.91 -33.13 -16.56
C ALA A 171 -6.10 -33.32 -15.04
N LEU A 172 -5.21 -32.78 -14.21
CA LEU A 172 -5.39 -32.77 -12.77
C LEU A 172 -6.35 -31.64 -12.40
N THR A 173 -7.51 -31.99 -11.84
CA THR A 173 -8.32 -31.03 -11.11
C THR A 173 -7.64 -30.81 -9.75
N PRO A 174 -7.11 -29.61 -9.46
CA PRO A 174 -6.53 -29.34 -8.15
C PRO A 174 -7.60 -29.51 -7.07
N VAL A 175 -7.23 -30.11 -5.95
CA VAL A 175 -8.08 -30.17 -4.75
C VAL A 175 -8.30 -28.73 -4.29
N PRO A 176 -9.55 -28.31 -3.97
CA PRO A 176 -9.80 -27.00 -3.38
C PRO A 176 -8.89 -26.80 -2.17
N LEU A 177 -8.36 -25.58 -2.01
CA LEU A 177 -7.51 -25.25 -0.86
C LEU A 177 -8.25 -25.42 0.48
N TRP A 178 -9.58 -25.32 0.45
CA TRP A 178 -10.50 -25.51 1.55
C TRP A 178 -11.93 -25.63 0.99
N GLU A 179 -12.85 -26.17 1.78
CA GLU A 179 -14.28 -26.25 1.47
C GLU A 179 -15.08 -25.85 2.72
N VAL A 180 -16.22 -25.18 2.53
CA VAL A 180 -17.10 -24.80 3.64
C VAL A 180 -17.74 -26.07 4.23
N ALA A 181 -17.63 -26.25 5.55
CA ALA A 181 -18.24 -27.35 6.26
C ALA A 181 -19.12 -26.84 7.41
N THR A 182 -20.21 -26.14 7.06
CA THR A 182 -21.08 -25.49 8.04
C THR A 182 -21.57 -26.46 9.11
N LYS A 183 -21.37 -26.11 10.38
CA LYS A 183 -21.82 -26.93 11.50
C LYS A 183 -23.33 -26.75 11.67
N ALA A 184 -24.05 -27.85 11.93
CA ALA A 184 -25.47 -27.76 12.25
C ALA A 184 -25.65 -26.93 13.55
N PRO A 185 -26.61 -25.99 13.59
CA PRO A 185 -26.77 -25.11 14.75
C PRO A 185 -27.06 -25.94 16.00
N ASP A 186 -26.25 -25.75 17.04
CA ASP A 186 -26.52 -26.36 18.35
C ASP A 186 -27.71 -25.62 18.96
N THR A 187 -28.82 -26.35 19.12
CA THR A 187 -30.16 -25.83 19.53
C THR A 187 -30.21 -25.07 20.87
N LEU A 188 -29.07 -24.94 21.57
CA LEU A 188 -28.92 -24.32 22.89
C LEU A 188 -28.02 -23.07 22.89
N SER A 189 -27.34 -22.73 21.78
CA SER A 189 -26.43 -21.58 21.71
C SER A 189 -27.06 -20.40 20.95
N VAL A 190 -27.09 -19.22 21.58
CA VAL A 190 -27.74 -17.99 21.06
C VAL A 190 -26.91 -17.32 19.93
N ARG A 191 -25.74 -17.85 19.58
CA ARG A 191 -24.87 -17.32 18.52
C ARG A 191 -24.54 -18.40 17.50
N GLU A 192 -25.54 -18.78 16.71
CA GLU A 192 -25.53 -19.93 15.78
C GLU A 192 -24.43 -19.86 14.70
N ASN A 193 -23.87 -18.68 14.45
CA ASN A 193 -22.92 -18.44 13.35
C ASN A 193 -21.49 -18.10 13.80
N LEU A 194 -21.17 -18.10 15.11
CA LEU A 194 -19.81 -17.89 15.60
C LEU A 194 -19.22 -19.17 16.20
N VAL A 195 -18.10 -19.59 15.65
CA VAL A 195 -17.32 -20.76 16.09
C VAL A 195 -16.09 -20.29 16.86
N SER A 196 -15.68 -21.05 17.88
CA SER A 196 -14.44 -20.78 18.60
C SER A 196 -13.24 -21.32 17.82
N LEU A 197 -12.18 -20.53 17.73
CA LEU A 197 -10.91 -20.93 17.14
C LEU A 197 -10.08 -21.69 18.19
N GLU A 198 -9.95 -23.00 18.02
CA GLU A 198 -9.11 -23.84 18.89
C GLU A 198 -7.63 -23.49 18.72
N ASP A 199 -6.90 -23.49 19.84
CA ASP A 199 -5.47 -23.16 19.90
C ASP A 199 -5.10 -21.79 19.29
N VAL A 200 -6.03 -20.82 19.32
CA VAL A 200 -5.79 -19.42 18.95
C VAL A 200 -5.96 -18.52 20.16
N GLN A 201 -4.94 -17.75 20.47
CA GLN A 201 -4.95 -16.72 21.51
C GLN A 201 -5.40 -15.38 20.91
N ALA A 202 -6.56 -14.89 21.34
CA ALA A 202 -7.07 -13.55 21.05
C ALA A 202 -8.06 -13.12 22.16
N PRO A 203 -8.41 -11.82 22.28
CA PRO A 203 -9.42 -11.36 23.25
C PRO A 203 -10.78 -12.05 23.08
N TYR A 204 -11.23 -12.20 21.82
CA TYR A 204 -12.40 -13.00 21.44
C TYR A 204 -11.99 -13.92 20.29
N PRO A 205 -11.54 -15.15 20.58
CA PRO A 205 -11.04 -16.10 19.59
C PRO A 205 -12.21 -16.81 18.90
N GLN A 206 -13.10 -16.03 18.28
CA GLN A 206 -14.26 -16.53 17.56
C GLN A 206 -14.23 -16.00 16.13
N ILE A 207 -14.78 -16.76 15.19
CA ILE A 207 -14.93 -16.35 13.80
C ILE A 207 -16.26 -16.88 13.25
N HIS A 208 -16.73 -16.33 12.14
CA HIS A 208 -17.98 -16.76 11.52
C HIS A 208 -17.84 -18.17 10.92
N ASP A 209 -18.82 -19.05 11.13
CA ASP A 209 -18.81 -20.47 10.67
C ASP A 209 -18.57 -20.58 9.16
N ALA A 210 -19.19 -19.72 8.36
CA ALA A 210 -18.97 -19.68 6.90
C ALA A 210 -17.51 -19.41 6.44
N VAL A 211 -16.61 -19.00 7.34
CA VAL A 211 -15.21 -18.65 6.98
C VAL A 211 -14.16 -19.34 7.85
N ASP A 212 -14.55 -20.19 8.82
CA ASP A 212 -13.60 -20.80 9.76
C ASP A 212 -12.68 -21.80 9.04
N GLU A 213 -13.18 -22.63 8.12
CA GLU A 213 -12.34 -23.55 7.35
C GLU A 213 -11.31 -22.83 6.48
N SER A 214 -11.70 -21.71 5.89
CA SER A 214 -10.80 -20.86 5.12
C SER A 214 -9.69 -20.27 5.99
N PHE A 215 -10.02 -19.83 7.21
CA PHE A 215 -9.04 -19.34 8.18
C PHE A 215 -8.09 -20.45 8.64
N LEU A 216 -8.61 -21.63 8.97
CA LEU A 216 -7.81 -22.77 9.42
C LEU A 216 -6.86 -23.25 8.32
N ALA A 217 -7.32 -23.33 7.08
CA ALA A 217 -6.48 -23.68 5.94
C ALA A 217 -5.38 -22.62 5.67
N LEU A 218 -5.71 -21.32 5.81
CA LEU A 218 -4.71 -20.25 5.74
C LEU A 218 -3.67 -20.39 6.85
N ARG A 219 -4.10 -20.70 8.09
CA ARG A 219 -3.22 -20.91 9.24
C ARG A 219 -2.23 -22.06 9.00
N GLU A 220 -2.72 -23.20 8.54
CA GLU A 220 -1.88 -24.36 8.19
C GLU A 220 -0.88 -24.00 7.08
N ALA A 221 -1.35 -23.43 5.97
CA ALA A 221 -0.49 -23.03 4.87
C ALA A 221 0.56 -21.97 5.27
N THR A 222 0.19 -21.08 6.19
CA THR A 222 1.13 -20.10 6.76
C THR A 222 2.21 -20.81 7.57
N ALA A 223 1.82 -21.71 8.48
CA ALA A 223 2.76 -22.47 9.29
C ALA A 223 3.72 -23.33 8.46
N ASP A 224 3.24 -23.95 7.39
CA ASP A 224 4.08 -24.72 6.46
C ASP A 224 5.08 -23.82 5.71
N SER A 225 4.61 -22.65 5.26
CA SER A 225 5.42 -21.71 4.48
C SER A 225 6.47 -20.99 5.33
N THR A 226 6.13 -20.62 6.56
CA THR A 226 7.00 -19.86 7.46
C THR A 226 7.78 -20.75 8.42
N GLY A 227 7.33 -21.97 8.68
CA GLY A 227 7.87 -22.87 9.70
C GLY A 227 7.38 -22.57 11.12
N TRP A 228 6.42 -21.67 11.29
CA TRP A 228 5.82 -21.33 12.59
C TRP A 228 4.41 -20.78 12.45
N ASP A 229 3.57 -21.01 13.46
CA ASP A 229 2.17 -20.62 13.43
C ASP A 229 1.99 -19.13 13.78
N ALA A 230 1.94 -18.29 12.75
CA ALA A 230 1.73 -16.85 12.90
C ALA A 230 0.30 -16.46 13.28
N LEU A 231 -0.68 -17.36 13.07
CA LEU A 231 -2.10 -17.09 13.36
C LEU A 231 -2.56 -17.70 14.69
N ALA A 232 -1.68 -18.40 15.42
CA ALA A 232 -1.93 -18.84 16.79
C ALA A 232 -2.09 -17.69 17.79
N ASN A 233 -1.57 -16.50 17.50
CA ASN A 233 -1.69 -15.31 18.36
C ASN A 233 -2.14 -14.11 17.53
N LEU A 234 -3.40 -13.73 17.71
CA LEU A 234 -4.02 -12.63 17.00
C LEU A 234 -4.22 -11.44 17.93
N GLU A 235 -4.17 -10.23 17.35
CA GLU A 235 -4.63 -9.05 18.06
C GLU A 235 -6.16 -9.14 18.26
N ASN A 236 -6.88 -9.50 17.20
CA ASN A 236 -8.33 -9.73 17.23
C ASN A 236 -8.73 -10.80 16.21
N ALA A 237 -9.67 -11.68 16.57
CA ALA A 237 -10.40 -12.52 15.62
C ALA A 237 -11.87 -12.07 15.48
N PHE A 238 -12.43 -11.48 16.53
CA PHE A 238 -13.77 -10.93 16.55
C PHE A 238 -13.84 -9.80 17.58
N ILE A 239 -14.76 -8.86 17.38
CA ILE A 239 -15.09 -7.83 18.35
C ILE A 239 -16.62 -7.80 18.54
N PRO A 240 -17.14 -7.92 19.76
CA PRO A 240 -18.57 -7.78 20.01
C PRO A 240 -19.06 -6.35 19.72
N ILE A 241 -20.28 -6.18 19.21
CA ILE A 241 -20.88 -4.85 18.94
C ILE A 241 -20.99 -3.96 20.20
N THR A 242 -20.91 -4.55 21.40
CA THR A 242 -20.90 -3.84 22.68
C THR A 242 -19.54 -3.23 23.03
N SER A 243 -18.49 -3.59 22.31
CA SER A 243 -17.15 -3.02 22.45
C SER A 243 -16.98 -1.88 21.45
N ALA A 244 -16.49 -0.74 21.91
CA ALA A 244 -16.20 0.38 21.01
C ALA A 244 -14.80 0.21 20.40
N LEU A 245 -14.72 0.33 19.08
CA LEU A 245 -13.47 0.50 18.35
C LEU A 245 -13.02 1.96 18.33
N ASP A 246 -11.78 2.16 17.90
CA ASP A 246 -11.20 3.47 17.74
C ASP A 246 -11.96 4.38 16.74
N PRO A 247 -11.78 5.71 16.83
CA PRO A 247 -12.41 6.65 15.91
C PRO A 247 -12.15 6.32 14.44
N GLY A 248 -13.23 6.26 13.64
CA GLY A 248 -13.16 5.93 12.21
C GLY A 248 -13.32 4.44 11.89
N MET A 249 -13.37 3.57 12.91
CA MET A 249 -13.56 2.11 12.77
C MET A 249 -14.97 1.67 13.18
N GLY A 250 -15.98 2.53 12.99
CA GLY A 250 -17.36 2.23 13.38
C GLY A 250 -18.00 1.08 12.59
N ASN A 251 -17.64 0.95 11.30
CA ASN A 251 -18.11 -0.13 10.41
C ASN A 251 -16.95 -1.08 10.07
N ASP A 252 -16.25 -1.54 11.11
CA ASP A 252 -15.12 -2.43 10.96
C ASP A 252 -15.55 -3.89 10.79
N TRP A 253 -14.82 -4.67 9.98
CA TRP A 253 -15.22 -6.03 9.67
C TRP A 253 -14.97 -6.99 10.82
N LEU A 254 -14.17 -6.63 11.81
CA LEU A 254 -14.00 -7.42 13.03
C LEU A 254 -15.32 -7.64 13.80
N TYR A 255 -16.32 -6.76 13.64
CA TYR A 255 -17.66 -6.96 14.22
C TYR A 255 -18.47 -8.08 13.56
N THR A 256 -18.15 -8.43 12.31
CA THR A 256 -18.92 -9.38 11.50
C THR A 256 -18.47 -10.83 11.71
N GLY A 257 -17.37 -11.05 12.42
CA GLY A 257 -16.72 -12.36 12.50
C GLY A 257 -16.08 -12.82 11.18
N ARG A 258 -16.01 -11.97 10.15
CA ARG A 258 -15.39 -12.26 8.85
C ARG A 258 -14.07 -11.53 8.62
N ALA A 259 -13.40 -11.14 9.69
CA ALA A 259 -12.08 -10.52 9.65
C ALA A 259 -11.21 -11.02 10.80
N PHE A 260 -9.89 -10.86 10.67
CA PHE A 260 -8.94 -11.04 11.75
C PHE A 260 -7.81 -10.03 11.64
N SER A 261 -7.12 -9.75 12.75
CA SER A 261 -5.94 -8.89 12.83
C SER A 261 -4.76 -9.65 13.41
N LEU A 262 -3.64 -9.69 12.68
CA LEU A 262 -2.38 -10.23 13.20
C LEU A 262 -1.86 -9.37 14.35
N ASN A 263 -1.07 -9.99 15.23
CA ASN A 263 -0.43 -9.26 16.33
C ASN A 263 0.63 -8.27 15.79
N PRO A 264 0.47 -6.95 15.98
CA PRO A 264 1.43 -5.96 15.46
C PRO A 264 2.81 -6.06 16.12
N LEU A 265 2.93 -6.73 17.28
CA LEU A 265 4.21 -6.97 17.94
C LEU A 265 5.18 -7.78 17.08
N PHE A 266 4.71 -8.60 16.14
CA PHE A 266 5.59 -9.27 15.19
C PHE A 266 6.39 -8.27 14.35
N SER A 267 5.82 -7.09 14.07
CA SER A 267 6.56 -6.04 13.36
C SER A 267 7.66 -5.44 14.21
N SER A 268 7.35 -5.10 15.46
CA SER A 268 8.35 -4.58 16.41
C SER A 268 9.44 -5.61 16.74
N ALA A 269 9.13 -6.90 16.68
CA ALA A 269 10.07 -8.00 16.91
C ALA A 269 10.88 -8.40 15.67
N GLY A 270 10.63 -7.79 14.50
CA GLY A 270 11.33 -8.12 13.25
C GLY A 270 10.87 -9.41 12.57
N TRP A 271 9.77 -10.01 13.03
CA TRP A 271 9.15 -11.21 12.45
C TRP A 271 8.13 -10.89 11.34
N MET A 272 7.74 -9.62 11.22
CA MET A 272 6.81 -9.14 10.22
C MET A 272 7.29 -7.80 9.67
N VAL A 273 7.23 -7.61 8.36
CA VAL A 273 7.51 -6.31 7.73
C VAL A 273 6.40 -5.93 6.79
N VAL A 274 6.30 -4.63 6.53
CA VAL A 274 5.24 -4.06 5.71
C VAL A 274 5.85 -3.32 4.52
N VAL A 275 5.26 -3.51 3.35
CA VAL A 275 5.55 -2.70 2.17
C VAL A 275 4.32 -1.86 1.84
N ARG A 276 4.54 -0.58 1.60
CA ARG A 276 3.47 0.35 1.20
C ARG A 276 3.12 0.12 -0.26
N HIS A 277 1.84 0.09 -0.57
CA HIS A 277 1.37 -0.15 -1.93
C HIS A 277 0.11 0.67 -2.21
N GLU A 278 0.14 1.53 -3.23
CA GLU A 278 -1.02 2.33 -3.63
C GLU A 278 -1.80 1.63 -4.74
N ILE A 279 -3.11 1.45 -4.54
CA ILE A 279 -4.05 1.00 -5.57
C ILE A 279 -5.03 2.14 -5.80
N GLY A 280 -5.03 2.70 -7.01
CA GLY A 280 -5.72 3.96 -7.29
C GLY A 280 -5.20 5.09 -6.39
N GLN A 281 -6.08 5.64 -5.55
CA GLN A 281 -5.74 6.70 -4.57
C GLN A 281 -5.79 6.22 -3.11
N GLN A 282 -5.79 4.91 -2.91
CA GLN A 282 -5.89 4.29 -1.59
C GLN A 282 -4.58 3.59 -1.23
N THR A 283 -4.15 3.84 0.00
CA THR A 283 -2.97 3.17 0.57
C THR A 283 -3.37 1.81 1.11
N TYR A 284 -2.71 0.77 0.61
CA TYR A 284 -2.75 -0.57 1.14
C TYR A 284 -1.36 -0.99 1.62
N TRP A 285 -1.31 -2.08 2.39
CA TRP A 285 -0.07 -2.65 2.92
C TRP A 285 0.07 -4.09 2.41
N LYS A 286 1.26 -4.45 1.95
CA LYS A 286 1.65 -5.86 1.73
C LYS A 286 2.42 -6.33 2.97
N LEU A 287 2.05 -7.48 3.52
CA LEU A 287 2.69 -8.06 4.70
C LEU A 287 3.60 -9.21 4.31
N TYR A 288 4.78 -9.20 4.91
CA TYR A 288 5.74 -10.28 4.77
C TYR A 288 6.09 -10.84 6.14
N LEU A 289 6.05 -12.16 6.28
CA LEU A 289 6.41 -12.88 7.50
C LEU A 289 7.80 -13.48 7.36
N HIS A 290 8.62 -13.30 8.39
CA HIS A 290 9.97 -13.87 8.45
C HIS A 290 9.88 -15.38 8.65
N THR A 291 10.60 -16.15 7.83
CA THR A 291 10.60 -17.61 7.94
C THR A 291 11.51 -18.08 9.07
N LEU A 292 11.24 -19.26 9.63
CA LEU A 292 12.07 -19.88 10.65
C LEU A 292 13.38 -20.41 10.01
N ALA A 293 13.27 -21.06 8.84
CA ALA A 293 14.41 -21.54 8.07
C ALA A 293 14.93 -20.45 7.12
N GLN A 294 16.16 -19.98 7.37
CA GLN A 294 16.82 -18.91 6.61
C GLN A 294 17.86 -19.43 5.61
N ASP A 295 17.74 -20.69 5.20
CA ASP A 295 18.61 -21.37 4.24
C ASP A 295 18.02 -21.40 2.81
N GLY A 296 16.82 -20.83 2.64
CA GLY A 296 16.07 -20.80 1.39
C GLY A 296 15.20 -22.03 1.13
N SER A 297 15.03 -22.92 2.10
CA SER A 297 13.99 -23.96 2.02
C SER A 297 12.57 -23.39 2.18
N GLN A 298 12.44 -22.21 2.78
CA GLN A 298 11.19 -21.50 3.04
C GLN A 298 11.30 -20.05 2.59
N GLY A 299 10.22 -19.51 2.01
CA GLY A 299 10.14 -18.12 1.56
C GLY A 299 11.14 -17.75 0.46
N ILE A 300 11.22 -16.45 0.18
CA ILE A 300 12.16 -15.86 -0.77
C ILE A 300 12.80 -14.59 -0.18
N PRO A 301 13.98 -14.18 -0.65
CA PRO A 301 14.52 -12.88 -0.30
C PRO A 301 13.54 -11.76 -0.68
N LEU A 302 13.30 -10.84 0.25
CA LEU A 302 12.54 -9.63 -0.07
C LEU A 302 13.38 -8.74 -0.99
N HIS A 303 12.75 -8.11 -1.96
CA HIS A 303 13.44 -7.24 -2.91
C HIS A 303 13.04 -5.77 -2.80
N GLU A 304 11.91 -5.49 -2.16
CA GLU A 304 11.31 -4.17 -2.02
C GLU A 304 11.69 -3.50 -0.69
N PRO A 305 11.89 -2.18 -0.66
CA PRO A 305 12.12 -1.45 0.58
C PRO A 305 10.86 -1.47 1.44
N ILE A 306 11.04 -1.65 2.74
CA ILE A 306 9.93 -1.70 3.68
C ILE A 306 9.51 -0.29 4.11
N TRP A 307 8.28 -0.14 4.57
CA TRP A 307 7.82 1.08 5.20
C TRP A 307 7.86 0.94 6.72
N ASP A 308 8.80 1.62 7.36
CA ASP A 308 8.92 1.67 8.82
C ASP A 308 7.82 2.59 9.39
N LEU A 309 6.70 1.97 9.79
CA LEU A 309 5.59 2.65 10.46
C LEU A 309 5.99 3.22 11.83
N ASN A 310 6.95 2.60 12.53
CA ASN A 310 7.40 3.02 13.86
C ASN A 310 8.27 4.28 13.81
N ALA A 311 8.84 4.61 12.65
CA ALA A 311 9.63 5.83 12.46
C ALA A 311 8.88 7.12 12.81
N ARG A 312 7.54 7.10 12.86
CA ARG A 312 6.70 8.21 13.30
C ARG A 312 6.93 8.61 14.77
N TYR A 313 7.46 7.70 15.59
CA TYR A 313 7.74 7.94 17.02
C TYR A 313 9.16 8.48 17.29
N ASN A 314 10.01 8.59 16.25
CA ASN A 314 11.43 8.94 16.39
C ASN A 314 11.70 10.46 16.45
N LEU A 315 10.73 11.26 16.92
CA LEU A 315 10.81 12.72 17.10
C LEU A 315 11.21 13.52 15.83
N ASN A 316 11.09 12.94 14.65
CA ASN A 316 11.31 13.63 13.38
C ASN A 316 9.96 14.05 12.77
N PRO A 317 9.67 15.36 12.67
CA PRO A 317 8.40 15.84 12.13
C PRO A 317 8.09 15.31 10.72
N ALA A 318 9.09 15.19 9.84
CA ALA A 318 8.87 14.71 8.49
C ALA A 318 8.40 13.25 8.44
N ASN A 319 8.90 12.40 9.36
CA ASN A 319 8.45 11.00 9.46
C ASN A 319 7.03 10.92 10.06
N TYR A 320 6.71 11.78 11.02
CA TYR A 320 5.38 11.85 11.61
C TYR A 320 4.33 12.25 10.56
N GLU A 321 4.57 13.34 9.81
CA GLU A 321 3.66 13.82 8.76
C GLU A 321 3.45 12.78 7.65
N LYS A 322 4.49 11.99 7.33
CA LYS A 322 4.39 10.92 6.34
C LYS A 322 3.80 9.62 6.89
N GLY A 323 3.64 9.48 8.21
CA GLY A 323 3.22 8.23 8.85
C GLY A 323 4.28 7.12 8.82
N GLY A 324 5.56 7.48 8.71
CA GLY A 324 6.67 6.54 8.61
C GLY A 324 7.71 6.99 7.58
N LYS A 325 8.57 6.05 7.18
CA LYS A 325 9.59 6.27 6.13
C LYS A 325 9.98 4.95 5.47
N PHE A 326 10.63 5.00 4.31
CA PHE A 326 11.33 3.84 3.79
C PHE A 326 12.49 3.43 4.70
N ALA A 327 12.66 2.11 4.84
CA ALA A 327 13.82 1.50 5.45
C ALA A 327 14.41 0.46 4.48
N PRO A 328 15.72 0.13 4.63
CA PRO A 328 16.38 -0.84 3.76
C PRO A 328 15.67 -2.18 3.72
N VAL A 329 15.82 -2.87 2.59
CA VAL A 329 15.34 -4.23 2.41
C VAL A 329 15.97 -5.13 3.47
N PRO A 330 15.19 -5.77 4.36
CA PRO A 330 15.74 -6.66 5.36
C PRO A 330 16.33 -7.91 4.72
N ALA A 331 17.44 -8.39 5.28
CA ALA A 331 18.02 -9.66 4.87
C ALA A 331 17.12 -10.83 5.28
N GLY A 332 17.38 -12.00 4.70
CA GLY A 332 16.69 -13.24 5.04
C GLY A 332 15.57 -13.59 4.06
N TYR A 333 14.82 -14.62 4.42
CA TYR A 333 13.76 -15.22 3.63
C TYR A 333 12.41 -14.93 4.26
N TRP A 334 11.50 -14.49 3.40
CA TRP A 334 10.21 -13.93 3.76
C TRP A 334 9.10 -14.60 2.94
N VAL A 335 7.92 -14.73 3.53
CA VAL A 335 6.70 -15.19 2.86
C VAL A 335 5.80 -13.99 2.65
N ASP A 336 5.35 -13.76 1.42
CA ASP A 336 4.28 -12.79 1.13
C ASP A 336 2.96 -13.32 1.70
N PHE A 337 2.65 -12.90 2.93
CA PHE A 337 1.45 -13.32 3.61
C PHE A 337 0.21 -12.70 2.97
N THR A 338 0.31 -11.51 2.38
CA THR A 338 -0.82 -10.88 1.69
C THR A 338 -1.24 -11.70 0.47
N ALA A 339 -0.30 -12.12 -0.36
CA ALA A 339 -0.60 -12.99 -1.50
C ALA A 339 -1.09 -14.38 -1.05
N LEU A 340 -0.49 -14.94 0.02
CA LEU A 340 -0.94 -16.20 0.60
C LEU A 340 -2.40 -16.10 1.07
N ALA A 341 -2.73 -15.10 1.89
CA ALA A 341 -4.07 -14.83 2.40
C ALA A 341 -5.10 -14.69 1.27
N GLN A 342 -4.74 -13.99 0.18
CA GLN A 342 -5.61 -13.81 -0.99
C GLN A 342 -5.97 -15.14 -1.66
N ASN A 343 -5.06 -16.12 -1.73
CA ASN A 343 -5.35 -17.45 -2.26
C ASN A 343 -6.43 -18.19 -1.44
N PHE A 344 -6.52 -17.88 -0.15
CA PHE A 344 -7.56 -18.40 0.73
C PHE A 344 -8.80 -17.49 0.78
N GLY A 345 -8.86 -16.40 0.01
CA GLY A 345 -10.02 -15.49 -0.05
C GLY A 345 -10.01 -14.34 0.96
N TRP A 346 -8.90 -14.18 1.71
CA TRP A 346 -8.72 -13.11 2.67
C TRP A 346 -8.06 -11.90 2.02
N GLN A 347 -8.73 -10.76 2.09
CA GLN A 347 -8.34 -9.52 1.44
C GLN A 347 -7.92 -8.49 2.48
N ARG A 348 -6.92 -7.69 2.16
CA ARG A 348 -6.55 -6.51 2.94
C ARG A 348 -7.55 -5.37 2.74
N LEU A 349 -7.70 -4.53 3.76
CA LEU A 349 -8.47 -3.28 3.65
C LEU A 349 -7.55 -2.09 3.33
N PRO A 350 -8.08 -1.03 2.67
CA PRO A 350 -7.35 0.21 2.55
C PRO A 350 -7.17 0.84 3.93
N ALA A 351 -6.04 1.50 4.12
CA ALA A 351 -5.80 2.36 5.26
C ALA A 351 -6.82 3.50 5.29
N LEU A 352 -7.22 3.91 6.50
CA LEU A 352 -8.06 5.09 6.70
C LEU A 352 -7.34 6.35 6.24
N SER A 353 -8.07 7.38 5.81
CA SER A 353 -7.47 8.64 5.32
C SER A 353 -6.55 9.34 6.33
N ASN A 354 -6.73 9.08 7.62
CA ASN A 354 -5.91 9.59 8.72
C ASN A 354 -4.76 8.66 9.15
N TRP A 355 -4.46 7.58 8.43
CA TRP A 355 -3.45 6.58 8.83
C TRP A 355 -2.07 7.16 9.16
N ARG A 356 -1.73 8.31 8.55
CA ARG A 356 -0.44 8.99 8.73
C ARG A 356 -0.25 9.46 10.17
N ASN A 357 -1.29 10.06 10.76
CA ASN A 357 -1.26 10.57 12.13
C ASN A 357 -1.95 9.63 13.13
N PHE A 358 -2.63 8.58 12.65
CA PHE A 358 -3.31 7.59 13.48
C PHE A 358 -2.86 6.16 13.15
N TYR A 359 -2.14 5.52 14.07
CA TYR A 359 -1.50 4.22 13.83
C TYR A 359 -2.48 3.10 13.51
N HIS A 360 -3.56 2.92 14.29
CA HIS A 360 -4.56 1.89 13.99
C HIS A 360 -5.30 2.15 12.67
N GLY A 361 -5.37 3.41 12.23
CA GLY A 361 -5.90 3.76 10.91
C GLY A 361 -5.09 3.19 9.73
N THR A 362 -3.88 2.67 9.96
CA THR A 362 -3.14 1.95 8.92
C THR A 362 -3.82 0.66 8.50
N ARG A 363 -4.52 -0.04 9.41
CA ARG A 363 -5.15 -1.35 9.15
C ARG A 363 -4.23 -2.40 8.53
N PHE A 364 -2.92 -2.27 8.71
CA PHE A 364 -1.96 -3.10 7.98
C PHE A 364 -2.03 -4.58 8.34
N THR A 365 -2.48 -4.90 9.56
CA THR A 365 -2.62 -6.28 10.07
C THR A 365 -3.98 -6.92 9.81
N GLU A 366 -4.95 -6.17 9.27
CA GLU A 366 -6.34 -6.60 9.18
C GLU A 366 -6.65 -7.23 7.81
N PHE A 367 -7.21 -8.44 7.85
CA PHE A 367 -7.67 -9.18 6.68
C PHE A 367 -9.14 -9.53 6.83
N VAL A 368 -9.88 -9.42 5.73
CA VAL A 368 -11.33 -9.60 5.66
C VAL A 368 -11.70 -10.57 4.56
N ARG A 369 -12.74 -11.37 4.79
CA ARG A 369 -13.38 -12.21 3.79
C ARG A 369 -14.82 -11.78 3.57
N LYS A 370 -15.07 -11.04 2.49
CA LYS A 370 -16.37 -10.41 2.25
C LYS A 370 -17.41 -11.34 1.61
N ASP A 371 -16.98 -12.32 0.80
CA ASP A 371 -17.87 -13.22 0.04
C ASP A 371 -19.02 -12.50 -0.72
N ASN A 372 -18.72 -11.32 -1.30
CA ASN A 372 -19.66 -10.40 -1.97
C ASN A 372 -20.71 -9.72 -1.08
N LEU A 373 -20.59 -9.83 0.24
CA LEU A 373 -21.41 -9.09 1.18
C LEU A 373 -20.86 -7.68 1.37
N ASN A 374 -21.75 -6.72 1.58
CA ASN A 374 -21.37 -5.47 2.22
C ASN A 374 -21.35 -5.64 3.75
N TRP A 375 -20.78 -4.65 4.46
CA TRP A 375 -20.63 -4.72 5.91
C TRP A 375 -21.97 -4.92 6.64
N TYR A 376 -23.04 -4.25 6.20
CA TYR A 376 -24.34 -4.34 6.85
C TYR A 376 -24.98 -5.73 6.65
N GLU A 377 -24.87 -6.28 5.44
CA GLU A 377 -25.32 -7.65 5.15
C GLU A 377 -24.57 -8.68 6.01
N ALA A 378 -23.25 -8.54 6.14
CA ALA A 378 -22.44 -9.41 7.00
C ALA A 378 -22.82 -9.27 8.49
N MET A 379 -23.15 -8.06 8.95
CA MET A 379 -23.64 -7.87 10.34
C MET A 379 -24.97 -8.55 10.58
N LEU A 380 -25.86 -8.59 9.58
CA LEU A 380 -27.17 -9.25 9.69
C LEU A 380 -27.07 -10.77 9.82
N GLU A 381 -25.94 -11.37 9.45
CA GLU A 381 -25.70 -12.80 9.69
C GLU A 381 -25.45 -13.09 11.18
N LEU A 382 -24.97 -12.14 11.96
CA LEU A 382 -24.71 -12.32 13.39
C LEU A 382 -25.74 -11.66 14.30
N TYR A 383 -26.35 -10.58 13.83
CA TYR A 383 -27.11 -9.66 14.66
C TYR A 383 -28.46 -9.34 14.01
N PRO A 384 -29.57 -9.44 14.74
CA PRO A 384 -30.85 -9.03 14.21
C PRO A 384 -30.86 -7.51 13.92
N PRO A 385 -31.60 -7.03 12.91
CA PRO A 385 -31.55 -5.64 12.47
C PRO A 385 -31.87 -4.64 13.59
N GLU A 386 -32.70 -5.02 14.57
CA GLU A 386 -33.13 -4.17 15.68
C GLU A 386 -31.99 -3.69 16.56
N ILE A 387 -30.91 -4.47 16.69
CA ILE A 387 -29.75 -4.08 17.50
C ILE A 387 -28.73 -3.26 16.71
N LEU A 388 -28.81 -3.24 15.38
CA LEU A 388 -27.98 -2.41 14.50
C LEU A 388 -28.53 -0.99 14.37
N ILE A 389 -29.79 -0.77 14.78
CA ILE A 389 -30.38 0.57 14.86
C ILE A 389 -29.71 1.29 16.03
N THR A 390 -28.79 2.19 15.72
CA THR A 390 -28.38 3.19 16.71
C THR A 390 -29.63 3.99 17.09
N PRO A 391 -30.04 4.02 18.38
CA PRO A 391 -31.11 4.92 18.78
C PRO A 391 -30.73 6.32 18.33
N THR A 392 -31.67 6.99 17.65
CA THR A 392 -31.52 8.33 17.08
C THR A 392 -30.61 9.17 17.96
N PRO A 393 -29.56 9.82 17.42
CA PRO A 393 -28.69 10.65 18.23
C PRO A 393 -29.59 11.58 19.05
N VAL A 394 -29.48 11.49 20.38
CA VAL A 394 -30.04 12.53 21.26
C VAL A 394 -29.28 13.77 20.85
N LEU A 395 -29.91 14.59 20.00
CA LEU A 395 -29.37 15.89 19.64
C LEU A 395 -29.07 16.56 20.97
N PRO A 396 -27.82 17.02 21.22
CA PRO A 396 -27.58 17.87 22.37
C PRO A 396 -28.65 18.96 22.34
N PRO A 397 -29.22 19.37 23.49
CA PRO A 397 -30.24 20.39 23.50
C PRO A 397 -29.74 21.52 22.61
N SER A 398 -30.52 21.79 21.54
CA SER A 398 -30.31 22.95 20.67
C SER A 398 -29.92 24.10 21.58
N ALA A 399 -28.81 24.76 21.28
CA ALA A 399 -28.37 25.90 22.09
C ALA A 399 -29.55 26.84 22.23
N THR A 400 -30.24 26.79 23.38
CA THR A 400 -31.27 27.76 23.71
C THR A 400 -30.55 29.08 23.58
N PRO A 401 -30.95 29.98 22.67
CA PRO A 401 -30.29 31.26 22.53
C PRO A 401 -30.45 31.95 23.88
N SER A 402 -29.43 31.89 24.72
CA SER A 402 -29.33 32.81 25.83
C SER A 402 -29.17 34.17 25.16
N PRO A 403 -30.07 35.13 25.39
CA PRO A 403 -29.92 36.48 24.86
C PRO A 403 -28.72 37.09 25.58
N THR A 404 -27.53 36.76 25.13
CA THR A 404 -26.32 37.47 25.50
C THR A 404 -26.47 38.81 24.78
N PRO A 405 -26.71 39.92 25.49
CA PRO A 405 -26.83 41.22 24.86
C PRO A 405 -25.52 41.47 24.13
N ARG A 406 -25.58 41.61 22.80
CA ARG A 406 -24.43 42.06 22.04
C ARG A 406 -24.06 43.45 22.58
N PRO A 407 -22.80 43.73 22.93
CA PRO A 407 -22.40 45.10 23.26
C PRO A 407 -22.78 45.98 22.08
N SER A 408 -23.72 46.91 22.30
CA SER A 408 -24.06 47.92 21.30
C SER A 408 -22.81 48.75 21.03
N SER A 409 -22.47 48.96 19.75
CA SER A 409 -21.37 49.84 19.37
C SER A 409 -21.53 51.17 20.07
N THR A 410 -20.65 51.47 21.03
CA THR A 410 -20.58 52.80 21.62
C THR A 410 -20.23 53.76 20.47
N PRO A 411 -21.05 54.79 20.19
CA PRO A 411 -20.69 55.79 19.20
C PRO A 411 -19.34 56.40 19.58
N TYR A 412 -18.38 56.39 18.65
CA TYR A 412 -17.17 57.18 18.81
C TYR A 412 -17.58 58.64 19.04
N PRO A 413 -17.01 59.35 20.04
CA PRO A 413 -17.31 60.76 20.23
C PRO A 413 -16.95 61.52 18.95
N THR A 414 -17.97 62.08 18.31
CA THR A 414 -17.84 62.97 17.17
C THR A 414 -17.00 64.18 17.59
N ARG A 415 -15.89 64.38 16.88
CA ARG A 415 -15.04 65.56 17.04
C ARG A 415 -15.85 66.80 16.63
N THR A 416 -16.32 67.57 17.59
CA THR A 416 -16.96 68.87 17.35
C THR A 416 -15.97 69.85 16.69
N PRO A 417 -16.44 70.70 15.76
CA PRO A 417 -15.59 71.59 14.99
C PRO A 417 -15.01 72.73 15.86
N TYR A 418 -13.72 72.99 15.65
CA TYR A 418 -12.92 74.18 15.96
C TYR A 418 -13.47 75.17 17.01
N THR A 419 -12.81 75.18 18.18
CA THR A 419 -12.63 76.38 19.00
C THR A 419 -11.19 76.88 18.76
N PRO A 420 -10.95 78.19 18.55
CA PRO A 420 -9.66 78.71 18.07
C PRO A 420 -8.50 78.53 19.06
N ILE A 421 -7.32 78.33 18.48
CA ILE A 421 -6.01 78.19 19.09
C ILE A 421 -5.58 79.51 19.74
N PRO A 422 -5.22 79.54 21.04
CA PRO A 422 -4.29 80.53 21.57
C PRO A 422 -2.85 80.02 21.43
N THR A 423 -2.08 80.77 20.65
CA THR A 423 -0.63 80.66 20.45
C THR A 423 0.13 80.64 21.76
N ALA A 424 0.97 79.62 21.97
CA ALA A 424 2.10 79.69 22.87
C ALA A 424 3.26 78.92 22.23
N THR A 425 4.06 79.64 21.45
CA THR A 425 5.36 79.22 20.94
C THR A 425 6.28 78.89 22.11
N PRO A 426 7.01 77.76 22.03
CA PRO A 426 8.45 77.86 22.25
C PRO A 426 9.22 77.33 21.05
N ILE A 427 10.24 78.11 20.75
CA ILE A 427 11.16 78.08 19.63
C ILE A 427 11.95 76.76 19.58
N SER A 428 12.05 76.17 18.38
CA SER A 428 13.03 75.14 18.04
C SER A 428 14.43 75.76 18.04
N ILE A 429 15.37 75.18 18.77
CA ILE A 429 16.77 75.57 18.71
C ILE A 429 17.57 74.29 18.54
N PHE A 430 17.84 73.90 17.30
CA PHE A 430 19.14 73.33 16.87
C PHE A 430 19.16 73.34 15.34
N ASP A 431 19.69 74.42 14.77
CA ASP A 431 20.84 74.32 13.87
C ASP A 431 21.32 75.73 13.52
N VAL A 432 22.60 76.02 13.79
CA VAL A 432 23.58 76.47 12.79
C VAL A 432 24.94 76.50 13.49
N SER A 433 25.83 75.66 12.99
CA SER A 433 27.28 75.68 13.20
C SER A 433 27.90 77.02 12.83
N THR A 434 28.84 77.54 13.62
CA THR A 434 30.26 77.77 13.21
C THR A 434 31.06 78.59 14.24
N SER A 435 32.25 78.06 14.54
CA SER A 435 33.53 78.75 14.78
C SER A 435 33.70 79.80 15.92
N THR A 436 34.55 79.41 16.88
CA THR A 436 35.62 80.17 17.57
C THR A 436 36.17 81.40 16.82
N PRO A 437 36.77 82.44 17.48
CA PRO A 437 37.98 82.24 18.32
C PRO A 437 38.28 83.24 19.47
N SER A 438 39.32 82.85 20.21
CA SER A 438 40.35 83.67 20.90
C SER A 438 40.19 84.07 22.37
N GLN A 439 41.29 83.72 23.08
CA GLN A 439 41.79 84.03 24.43
C GLN A 439 41.23 83.29 25.63
#